data_AF-A0A2K8ZZ56-F1
#
_entry.id   AF-A0A2K8ZZ56-F1
#
_cell.length_a   1.000
_cell.length_b   1.000
_cell.length_c   1.000
_cell.angle_alpha   90.00
_cell.angle_beta   90.00
_cell.angle_gamma   90.00
#
_symmetry.space_group_name_H-M   'P 1'
#
loop_
_entity.id
_entity.type
_entity.pdbx_description
1 polymer ?
#
loop_
_entity_poly.entity_id
_entity_poly.type
_entity_poly.pdbx_seq_one_letter_code
_entity_poly.pdbx_strand_id
1 'polypeptide(L)'
;MEENMELYEIFTHLLLTLAMLLVVVLIARSVVAGSKYSPILIIVVFGLTLGMVLEVSGLAQPGLAEFPIVGLTGGTTIIALIATFFTGGQKLRNTFWKPKTPKEDDVVLNEEEVILGTKGTQLIFLTRAFFILIGIVSLFNIIFPSGSVLDEFSPLLAFFGIAVSIILIDSKAKIDNKRVYIFRGLVEIIVILLVLVLGKVIAGAVEPLIALPQIFFAMLISSGAGMFYSDWRPGPTMRALLFGGIPIVLAGVFIVGGTRLLEAFTLDGMLQVMAYGFFGQLFWMFVGISLLVFLGKSNHVDILAPGMAGSLSHSGLTGACTAGDIGEVAKERAPIMINIPFFGHLFVFTILAISVSRGSLLVIPGLLVVALGILFTYFAIKTLRHAKGEERQEIKGLILFSIGWQLVAVFGGFTLLHFAGMDLESAAMANSSAISHFGLFAAVQGGMFDSVNTAISSPGLINFIFAMPFLIHPLVFGMFGKAMSDNGKMPTKALAVLAISGIVGVFISLVFL
;
A
#
# COMPACT_ATOMS: atom_id res chain seq x y z
N MET A 1 -30.62 -18.86 -9.34
CA MET A 1 -31.42 -18.85 -8.10
C MET A 1 -30.63 -17.93 -7.19
N GLU A 2 -31.02 -16.66 -7.11
CA GLU A 2 -30.37 -15.69 -6.21
C GLU A 2 -30.74 -16.10 -4.79
N GLU A 3 -29.79 -16.68 -4.06
CA GLU A 3 -29.90 -16.80 -2.61
C GLU A 3 -29.78 -15.40 -2.04
N ASN A 4 -30.90 -14.83 -1.60
CA ASN A 4 -30.90 -13.61 -0.81
C ASN A 4 -30.15 -13.92 0.49
N MET A 5 -28.94 -13.37 0.63
CA MET A 5 -28.14 -13.48 1.84
C MET A 5 -28.96 -12.97 3.03
N GLU A 6 -29.17 -13.81 4.04
CA GLU A 6 -30.02 -13.44 5.18
C GLU A 6 -29.27 -12.50 6.14
N LEU A 7 -30.01 -11.69 6.91
CA LEU A 7 -29.44 -10.75 7.90
C LEU A 7 -28.48 -11.44 8.89
N TYR A 8 -28.79 -12.69 9.27
CA TYR A 8 -27.98 -13.51 10.16
C TYR A 8 -26.63 -13.90 9.54
N GLU A 9 -26.63 -14.21 8.24
CA GLU A 9 -25.43 -14.61 7.51
C GLU A 9 -24.43 -13.46 7.48
N ILE A 10 -24.89 -12.22 7.32
CA ILE A 10 -24.01 -11.04 7.24
C ILE A 10 -23.32 -10.74 8.55
N PHE A 11 -24.04 -10.84 9.66
CA PHE A 11 -23.43 -10.66 10.97
C PHE A 11 -22.38 -11.74 11.23
N THR A 12 -22.68 -12.97 10.81
CA THR A 12 -21.73 -14.10 10.86
C THR A 12 -20.50 -13.83 9.99
N HIS A 13 -20.68 -13.38 8.75
CA HIS A 13 -19.58 -12.98 7.85
C HIS A 13 -18.75 -11.84 8.43
N LEU A 14 -19.38 -10.86 9.10
CA LEU A 14 -18.67 -9.71 9.70
C LEU A 14 -17.74 -10.19 10.82
N LEU A 15 -18.26 -11.01 11.74
CA LEU A 15 -17.48 -11.54 12.85
C LEU A 15 -16.40 -12.52 12.38
N LEU A 16 -16.73 -13.40 11.42
CA LEU A 16 -15.76 -14.34 10.87
C LEU A 16 -14.65 -13.62 10.12
N THR A 17 -14.98 -12.58 9.34
CA THR A 17 -13.98 -11.75 8.66
C THR A 17 -13.08 -11.07 9.69
N LEU A 18 -13.66 -10.45 10.73
CA LEU A 18 -12.88 -9.85 11.81
C LEU A 18 -11.92 -10.86 12.44
N ALA A 19 -12.40 -12.07 12.74
CA ALA A 19 -11.59 -13.13 13.32
C ALA A 19 -10.45 -13.56 12.38
N MET A 20 -10.75 -13.83 11.10
CA MET A 20 -9.74 -14.23 10.11
C MET A 20 -8.64 -13.18 9.97
N LEU A 21 -9.02 -11.91 9.78
CA LEU A 21 -8.07 -10.82 9.60
C LEU A 21 -7.24 -10.55 10.86
N LEU A 22 -7.89 -10.50 12.04
CA LEU A 22 -7.18 -10.30 13.29
C LEU A 22 -6.23 -11.46 13.60
N VAL A 23 -6.63 -12.71 13.38
CA VAL A 23 -5.77 -13.87 13.63
C VAL A 23 -4.51 -13.80 12.78
N VAL A 24 -4.64 -13.52 11.47
CA VAL A 24 -3.47 -13.37 10.58
C VAL A 24 -2.53 -12.27 11.09
N VAL A 25 -3.06 -11.11 11.47
CA VAL A 25 -2.25 -9.99 11.96
C VAL A 25 -1.63 -10.26 13.33
N LEU A 26 -2.36 -10.88 14.27
CA LEU A 26 -1.88 -11.16 15.62
C LEU A 26 -0.85 -12.28 15.64
N ILE A 27 -1.02 -13.32 14.83
CA ILE A 27 0.03 -14.35 14.61
C ILE A 27 1.28 -13.67 14.07
N ALA A 28 1.13 -12.81 13.07
CA ALA A 28 2.26 -12.11 12.47
C ALA A 28 3.05 -11.28 13.49
N ARG A 29 2.35 -10.55 14.37
CA ARG A 29 2.96 -9.79 15.46
C ARG A 29 3.60 -10.69 16.52
N SER A 30 2.98 -11.81 16.84
CA SER A 30 3.51 -12.79 17.80
C SER A 30 4.80 -13.43 17.30
N VAL A 31 4.86 -13.80 16.02
CA VAL A 31 6.03 -14.43 15.40
C VAL A 31 7.25 -13.50 15.41
N VAL A 32 7.05 -12.20 15.19
CA VAL A 32 8.13 -11.21 15.20
C VAL A 32 8.36 -10.56 16.56
N ALA A 33 7.63 -10.97 17.59
CA ALA A 33 7.75 -10.40 18.94
C ALA A 33 9.19 -10.51 19.46
N GLY A 34 9.71 -9.42 20.02
CA GLY A 34 11.10 -9.35 20.49
C GLY A 34 12.17 -9.36 19.38
N SER A 35 11.78 -9.42 18.10
CA SER A 35 12.68 -9.37 16.96
C SER A 35 12.77 -7.96 16.34
N LYS A 36 13.59 -7.80 15.31
CA LYS A 36 13.70 -6.58 14.49
C LYS A 36 13.01 -6.71 13.12
N TYR A 37 12.21 -7.76 12.93
CA TYR A 37 11.52 -8.03 11.66
C TYR A 37 10.11 -7.41 11.65
N SER A 38 9.66 -6.98 10.46
CA SER A 38 8.29 -6.45 10.31
C SER A 38 7.26 -7.60 10.26
N PRO A 39 6.12 -7.47 10.94
CA PRO A 39 5.01 -8.43 10.87
C PRO A 39 4.41 -8.58 9.47
N ILE A 40 4.57 -7.59 8.58
CA ILE A 40 3.97 -7.62 7.23
C ILE A 40 4.39 -8.86 6.45
N LEU A 41 5.63 -9.31 6.61
CA LEU A 41 6.11 -10.57 6.03
C LEU A 41 5.21 -11.76 6.39
N ILE A 42 4.89 -11.89 7.68
CA ILE A 42 4.14 -13.02 8.19
C ILE A 42 2.65 -12.91 7.83
N ILE A 43 2.10 -11.68 7.80
CA ILE A 43 0.72 -11.42 7.34
C ILE A 43 0.50 -12.01 5.95
N VAL A 44 1.48 -11.87 5.06
CA VAL A 44 1.33 -12.35 3.68
C VAL A 44 1.35 -13.87 3.62
N VAL A 45 2.36 -14.50 4.21
CA VAL A 45 2.51 -15.95 4.17
C VAL A 45 1.27 -16.61 4.76
N PHE A 46 0.79 -16.12 5.91
CA PHE A 46 -0.41 -16.66 6.55
C PHE A 46 -1.69 -16.33 5.78
N GLY A 47 -1.82 -15.12 5.23
CA GLY A 47 -2.98 -14.73 4.42
C GLY A 47 -3.13 -15.60 3.16
N LEU A 48 -2.06 -15.76 2.38
CA LEU A 48 -2.06 -16.60 1.18
C LEU A 48 -2.31 -18.07 1.50
N THR A 49 -1.65 -18.57 2.55
CA THR A 49 -1.84 -19.97 2.99
C THR A 49 -3.27 -20.20 3.44
N LEU A 50 -3.86 -19.27 4.23
CA LEU A 50 -5.24 -19.38 4.66
C LEU A 50 -6.21 -19.37 3.47
N GLY A 51 -6.00 -18.47 2.50
CA GLY A 51 -6.79 -18.44 1.26
C GLY A 51 -6.71 -19.76 0.48
N MET A 52 -5.50 -20.28 0.28
CA MET A 52 -5.30 -21.58 -0.38
C MET A 52 -5.97 -22.73 0.39
N VAL A 53 -5.87 -22.75 1.72
CA VAL A 53 -6.50 -23.78 2.55
C VAL A 53 -8.02 -23.74 2.39
N LEU A 54 -8.64 -22.55 2.32
CA LEU A 54 -10.08 -22.42 2.10
C LEU A 54 -10.51 -23.01 0.75
N GLU A 55 -9.73 -22.77 -0.31
CA GLU A 55 -10.02 -23.29 -1.64
C GLU A 55 -9.77 -24.81 -1.75
N VAL A 56 -8.61 -25.29 -1.33
CA VAL A 56 -8.25 -26.73 -1.39
C VAL A 56 -9.16 -27.59 -0.51
N SER A 57 -9.69 -27.05 0.59
CA SER A 57 -10.65 -27.76 1.45
C SER A 57 -12.09 -27.72 0.92
N GLY A 58 -12.36 -27.00 -0.17
CA GLY A 58 -13.71 -26.82 -0.72
C GLY A 58 -14.61 -25.90 0.11
N LEU A 59 -14.05 -25.10 1.02
CA LEU A 59 -14.78 -24.12 1.84
C LEU A 59 -15.05 -22.79 1.11
N ALA A 60 -14.30 -22.49 0.06
CA ALA A 60 -14.48 -21.29 -0.75
C ALA A 60 -14.13 -21.54 -2.22
N GLN A 61 -14.73 -20.77 -3.12
CA GLN A 61 -14.33 -20.74 -4.52
C GLN A 61 -13.25 -19.66 -4.78
N PRO A 62 -12.50 -19.76 -5.90
CA PRO A 62 -11.50 -18.76 -6.29
C PRO A 62 -12.06 -17.34 -6.34
N GLY A 63 -11.51 -16.44 -5.52
CA GLY A 63 -11.97 -15.06 -5.36
C GLY A 63 -12.87 -14.84 -4.14
N LEU A 64 -13.16 -15.90 -3.38
CA LEU A 64 -13.76 -15.84 -2.05
C LEU A 64 -15.14 -15.15 -2.05
N ALA A 65 -15.97 -15.48 -3.04
CA ALA A 65 -17.32 -14.91 -3.19
C ALA A 65 -18.22 -15.24 -1.98
N GLU A 66 -17.95 -16.36 -1.32
CA GLU A 66 -18.63 -16.81 -0.11
C GLU A 66 -18.27 -15.98 1.13
N PHE A 67 -17.19 -15.19 1.11
CA PHE A 67 -16.83 -14.28 2.20
C PHE A 67 -16.70 -12.84 1.68
N PRO A 68 -17.83 -12.24 1.25
CA PRO A 68 -17.80 -10.96 0.53
C PRO A 68 -17.25 -9.80 1.37
N ILE A 69 -17.34 -9.87 2.71
CA ILE A 69 -16.80 -8.85 3.61
C ILE A 69 -15.26 -8.88 3.67
N VAL A 70 -14.62 -10.04 3.44
CA VAL A 70 -13.16 -10.13 3.31
C VAL A 70 -12.71 -9.36 2.06
N GLY A 71 -13.39 -9.59 0.93
CA GLY A 71 -13.16 -8.87 -0.32
C GLY A 71 -13.41 -7.36 -0.18
N LEU A 72 -14.53 -6.98 0.45
CA LEU A 72 -14.84 -5.58 0.76
C LEU A 72 -13.71 -4.92 1.56
N THR A 73 -13.21 -5.59 2.60
CA THR A 73 -12.10 -5.08 3.43
C THR A 73 -10.82 -4.91 2.62
N GLY A 74 -10.47 -5.88 1.76
CA GLY A 74 -9.31 -5.77 0.86
C GLY A 74 -9.43 -4.63 -0.17
N GLY A 75 -10.66 -4.24 -0.51
CA GLY A 75 -10.97 -3.09 -1.39
C GLY A 75 -10.85 -1.72 -0.70
N THR A 76 -10.63 -1.65 0.61
CA THR A 76 -10.61 -0.37 1.36
C THR A 76 -9.25 0.34 1.40
N THR A 77 -8.32 -0.02 0.52
CA THR A 77 -6.96 0.56 0.44
C THR A 77 -6.98 2.09 0.39
N ILE A 78 -7.88 2.68 -0.38
CA ILE A 78 -8.00 4.14 -0.54
C ILE A 78 -8.26 4.81 0.82
N ILE A 79 -9.08 4.20 1.69
CA ILE A 79 -9.39 4.73 3.03
C ILE A 79 -8.13 4.79 3.90
N ALA A 80 -7.36 3.70 3.96
CA ALA A 80 -6.11 3.65 4.72
C ALA A 80 -5.06 4.64 4.17
N LEU A 81 -5.00 4.81 2.84
CA LEU A 81 -4.09 5.74 2.21
C LEU A 81 -4.47 7.20 2.44
N ILE A 82 -5.76 7.55 2.52
CA ILE A 82 -6.19 8.92 2.86
C ILE A 82 -5.53 9.35 4.19
N ALA A 83 -5.54 8.50 5.21
CA ALA A 83 -4.89 8.80 6.49
C ALA A 83 -3.37 9.02 6.35
N THR A 84 -2.70 8.15 5.59
CA THR A 84 -1.25 8.22 5.36
C THR A 84 -0.86 9.50 4.60
N PHE A 85 -1.62 9.84 3.56
CA PHE A 85 -1.40 11.03 2.74
C PHE A 85 -1.70 12.32 3.49
N PHE A 86 -2.72 12.33 4.35
CA PHE A 86 -2.99 13.47 5.23
C PHE A 86 -1.77 13.76 6.13
N THR A 87 -1.27 12.74 6.84
CA THR A 87 -0.08 12.90 7.71
C THR A 87 1.17 13.27 6.90
N GLY A 88 1.31 12.76 5.68
CA GLY A 88 2.38 13.17 4.78
C GLY A 88 2.30 14.64 4.38
N GLY A 89 1.11 15.13 4.03
CA GLY A 89 0.86 16.55 3.79
C GLY A 89 1.21 17.43 4.98
N GLN A 90 0.86 17.01 6.20
CA GLN A 90 1.25 17.72 7.43
C GLN A 90 2.78 17.83 7.55
N LYS A 91 3.48 16.70 7.37
CA LYS A 91 4.95 16.64 7.44
C LYS A 91 5.61 17.46 6.34
N LEU A 92 5.08 17.44 5.12
CA LEU A 92 5.57 18.27 4.02
C LEU A 92 5.53 19.75 4.37
N ARG A 93 4.38 20.22 4.87
CA ARG A 93 4.20 21.62 5.27
C ARG A 93 5.15 22.04 6.39
N ASN A 94 5.37 21.16 7.36
CA ASN A 94 6.22 21.43 8.53
C ASN A 94 7.72 21.28 8.23
N THR A 95 8.10 20.54 7.19
CA THR A 95 9.50 20.37 6.77
C THR A 95 9.95 21.46 5.81
N PHE A 96 9.13 21.82 4.82
CA PHE A 96 9.54 22.67 3.69
C PHE A 96 9.04 24.11 3.74
N TRP A 97 8.00 24.39 4.53
CA TRP A 97 7.45 25.73 4.70
C TRP A 97 7.44 26.16 6.17
N LYS A 98 7.03 27.40 6.47
CA LYS A 98 6.97 27.97 7.83
C LYS A 98 6.28 27.02 8.83
N PRO A 99 7.03 26.28 9.68
CA PRO A 99 6.46 25.22 10.50
C PRO A 99 5.40 25.78 11.45
N LYS A 100 4.28 25.07 11.60
CA LYS A 100 3.35 25.40 12.68
C LYS A 100 3.88 24.80 13.98
N THR A 101 3.67 25.48 15.10
CA THR A 101 4.05 24.94 16.41
C THR A 101 3.25 23.66 16.65
N PRO A 102 3.91 22.50 16.82
CA PRO A 102 3.22 21.26 17.10
C PRO A 102 2.52 21.38 18.47
N LYS A 103 1.24 21.02 18.51
CA LYS A 103 0.49 20.92 19.76
C LYS A 103 0.94 19.67 20.51
N GLU A 104 1.08 19.75 21.83
CA GLU A 104 1.40 18.60 22.66
C GLU A 104 0.40 17.46 22.43
N ASP A 105 0.91 16.22 22.45
CA ASP A 105 0.06 15.05 22.33
C ASP A 105 -0.81 14.93 23.60
N ASP A 106 -2.11 14.72 23.41
CA ASP A 106 -3.10 14.66 24.49
C ASP A 106 -3.53 13.22 24.82
N VAL A 107 -2.75 12.25 24.35
CA VAL A 107 -2.96 10.82 24.58
C VAL A 107 -1.65 10.10 24.86
N VAL A 108 -1.60 9.39 25.97
CA VAL A 108 -0.55 8.41 26.27
C VAL A 108 -1.12 7.01 26.09
N LEU A 109 -0.50 6.23 25.20
CA LEU A 109 -0.96 4.89 24.84
C LEU A 109 -0.65 3.89 25.96
N ASN A 110 -1.45 2.84 26.05
CA ASN A 110 -1.18 1.70 26.90
C ASN A 110 -0.13 0.79 26.26
N GLU A 111 1.05 0.79 26.86
CA GLU A 111 2.21 0.03 26.42
C GLU A 111 2.28 -1.39 27.00
N GLU A 112 1.34 -1.77 27.89
CA GLU A 112 1.25 -3.11 28.46
C GLU A 112 0.93 -4.14 27.37
N GLU A 113 1.74 -5.19 27.29
CA GLU A 113 1.54 -6.30 26.36
C GLU A 113 0.34 -7.15 26.80
N VAL A 114 -0.64 -7.32 25.91
CA VAL A 114 -1.88 -8.09 26.18
C VAL A 114 -1.91 -9.42 25.42
N ILE A 115 -1.21 -9.46 24.29
CA ILE A 115 -0.94 -10.64 23.47
C ILE A 115 0.53 -10.53 23.07
N LEU A 116 1.26 -11.63 22.98
CA LEU A 116 2.67 -11.63 22.58
C LEU A 116 2.91 -10.74 21.33
N GLY A 117 3.81 -9.76 21.43
CA GLY A 117 4.12 -8.79 20.37
C GLY A 117 3.08 -7.67 20.16
N THR A 118 2.01 -7.61 20.97
CA THR A 118 0.89 -6.69 20.79
C THR A 118 0.47 -6.03 22.11
N LYS A 119 0.61 -4.71 22.14
CA LYS A 119 0.24 -3.86 23.28
C LYS A 119 -1.27 -3.63 23.34
N GLY A 120 -1.78 -3.25 24.51
CA GLY A 120 -3.21 -3.03 24.75
C GLY A 120 -3.85 -2.07 23.76
N THR A 121 -3.26 -0.88 23.55
CA THR A 121 -3.80 0.08 22.57
C THR A 121 -3.65 -0.44 21.14
N GLN A 122 -2.59 -1.18 20.83
CA GLN A 122 -2.37 -1.73 19.49
C GLN A 122 -3.46 -2.73 19.09
N LEU A 123 -3.86 -3.62 20.02
CA LEU A 123 -4.98 -4.53 19.79
C LEU A 123 -6.28 -3.76 19.49
N ILE A 124 -6.55 -2.71 20.28
CA ILE A 124 -7.71 -1.84 20.06
C ILE A 124 -7.63 -1.14 18.70
N PHE A 125 -6.46 -0.64 18.30
CA PHE A 125 -6.28 -0.01 16.98
C PHE A 125 -6.49 -0.97 15.82
N LEU A 126 -6.04 -2.23 15.90
CA LEU A 126 -6.28 -3.24 14.86
C LEU A 126 -7.77 -3.52 14.69
N THR A 127 -8.46 -3.84 15.79
CA THR A 127 -9.90 -4.12 15.77
C THR A 127 -10.69 -2.89 15.32
N ARG A 128 -10.32 -1.70 15.81
CA ARG A 128 -10.97 -0.44 15.43
C ARG A 128 -10.76 -0.12 13.96
N ALA A 129 -9.57 -0.36 13.41
CA ALA A 129 -9.27 -0.12 12.00
C ALA A 129 -10.20 -0.92 11.10
N PHE A 130 -10.44 -2.21 11.40
CA PHE A 130 -11.42 -3.01 10.68
C PHE A 130 -12.81 -2.35 10.61
N PHE A 131 -13.36 -1.96 11.76
CA PHE A 131 -14.69 -1.32 11.81
C PHE A 131 -14.73 0.06 11.14
N ILE A 132 -13.64 0.84 11.20
CA ILE A 132 -13.52 2.11 10.47
C ILE A 132 -13.56 1.86 8.96
N LEU A 133 -12.77 0.91 8.46
CA LEU A 133 -12.70 0.59 7.03
C LEU A 133 -14.06 0.15 6.50
N ILE A 134 -14.71 -0.81 7.18
CA ILE A 134 -16.06 -1.29 6.84
C ILE A 134 -17.09 -0.17 6.94
N GLY A 135 -17.07 0.62 8.01
CA GLY A 135 -18.02 1.70 8.23
C GLY A 135 -17.96 2.77 7.14
N ILE A 136 -16.75 3.21 6.79
CA ILE A 136 -16.55 4.25 5.77
C ILE A 136 -16.89 3.74 4.37
N VAL A 137 -16.44 2.54 3.98
CA VAL A 137 -16.74 2.00 2.65
C VAL A 137 -18.24 1.74 2.48
N SER A 138 -18.92 1.27 3.53
CA SER A 138 -20.37 1.04 3.47
C SER A 138 -21.14 2.36 3.36
N LEU A 139 -20.73 3.42 4.08
CA LEU A 139 -21.31 4.75 3.87
C LEU A 139 -21.07 5.27 2.45
N PHE A 140 -19.89 5.03 1.90
CA PHE A 140 -19.58 5.41 0.53
C PHE A 140 -20.47 4.65 -0.47
N ASN A 141 -20.68 3.35 -0.27
CA ASN A 141 -21.54 2.52 -1.13
C ASN A 141 -23.03 2.88 -1.05
N ILE A 142 -23.51 3.43 0.07
CA ILE A 142 -24.87 4.00 0.13
C ILE A 142 -25.03 5.18 -0.84
N ILE A 143 -23.97 5.97 -1.03
CA ILE A 143 -23.97 7.13 -1.95
C ILE A 143 -23.69 6.69 -3.38
N PHE A 144 -22.75 5.75 -3.55
CA PHE A 144 -22.31 5.21 -4.83
C PHE A 144 -22.34 3.67 -4.79
N PRO A 145 -23.49 3.04 -5.07
CA PRO A 145 -23.63 1.59 -5.05
C PRO A 145 -22.60 0.90 -5.94
N SER A 146 -22.04 -0.21 -5.44
CA SER A 146 -21.00 -0.98 -6.11
C SER A 146 -21.55 -2.01 -7.12
N GLY A 147 -22.86 -2.29 -7.07
CA GLY A 147 -23.50 -3.40 -7.77
C GLY A 147 -23.31 -4.75 -7.08
N SER A 148 -22.75 -4.78 -5.86
CA SER A 148 -22.52 -6.02 -5.11
C SER A 148 -23.72 -6.41 -4.25
N VAL A 149 -23.81 -7.70 -3.89
CA VAL A 149 -24.83 -8.23 -2.96
C VAL A 149 -24.78 -7.52 -1.59
N LEU A 150 -23.65 -6.90 -1.23
CA LEU A 150 -23.49 -6.16 0.03
C LEU A 150 -24.11 -4.75 0.01
N ASP A 151 -24.51 -4.23 -1.16
CA ASP A 151 -25.09 -2.88 -1.24
C ASP A 151 -26.38 -2.77 -0.44
N GLU A 152 -27.23 -3.80 -0.47
CA GLU A 152 -28.49 -3.85 0.30
C GLU A 152 -28.25 -3.77 1.82
N PHE A 153 -27.08 -4.21 2.27
CA PHE A 153 -26.70 -4.29 3.68
C PHE A 153 -25.75 -3.18 4.11
N SER A 154 -25.36 -2.30 3.19
CA SER A 154 -24.46 -1.18 3.44
C SER A 154 -24.95 -0.26 4.57
N PRO A 155 -26.26 0.05 4.74
CA PRO A 155 -26.75 0.81 5.90
C PRO A 155 -26.41 0.15 7.24
N LEU A 156 -26.54 -1.18 7.33
CA LEU A 156 -26.28 -1.93 8.55
C LEU A 156 -24.78 -2.03 8.84
N LEU A 157 -23.99 -2.34 7.82
CA LEU A 157 -22.52 -2.39 7.92
C LEU A 157 -21.94 -1.03 8.28
N ALA A 158 -22.49 0.06 7.71
CA ALA A 158 -22.13 1.42 8.06
C ALA A 158 -22.45 1.73 9.53
N PHE A 159 -23.66 1.39 10.00
CA PHE A 159 -24.06 1.61 11.38
C PHE A 159 -23.13 0.88 12.36
N PHE A 160 -22.93 -0.42 12.19
CA PHE A 160 -22.06 -1.19 13.09
C PHE A 160 -20.59 -0.76 12.99
N GLY A 161 -20.08 -0.57 11.77
CA GLY A 161 -18.71 -0.10 11.55
C GLY A 161 -18.43 1.21 12.28
N ILE A 162 -19.32 2.20 12.14
CA ILE A 162 -19.15 3.49 12.79
C ILE A 162 -19.39 3.41 14.29
N ALA A 163 -20.51 2.82 14.73
CA ALA A 163 -20.86 2.75 16.15
C ALA A 163 -19.78 2.02 16.95
N VAL A 164 -19.34 0.84 16.49
CA VAL A 164 -18.29 0.08 17.17
C VAL A 164 -16.97 0.85 17.11
N SER A 165 -16.61 1.47 15.98
CA SER A 165 -15.39 2.27 15.92
C SER A 165 -15.40 3.44 16.90
N ILE A 166 -16.55 4.09 17.15
CA ILE A 166 -16.65 5.20 18.12
C ILE A 166 -16.47 4.69 19.56
N ILE A 167 -17.10 3.56 19.89
CA ILE A 167 -17.09 2.96 21.22
C ILE A 167 -15.72 2.38 21.57
N LEU A 168 -15.03 1.78 20.59
CA LEU A 168 -13.80 1.04 20.80
C LEU A 168 -12.61 2.00 21.01
N ILE A 169 -12.44 2.42 22.26
CA ILE A 169 -11.35 3.24 22.78
C ILE A 169 -10.67 2.45 23.90
N ASP A 170 -9.35 2.44 23.92
CA ASP A 170 -8.60 1.76 24.96
C ASP A 170 -8.90 2.37 26.34
N SER A 171 -9.43 1.56 27.25
CA SER A 171 -9.79 1.98 28.60
C SER A 171 -8.58 2.27 29.49
N LYS A 172 -7.40 1.72 29.16
CA LYS A 172 -6.14 1.91 29.88
C LYS A 172 -5.31 3.08 29.32
N ALA A 173 -5.66 3.63 28.17
CA ALA A 173 -4.99 4.81 27.62
C ALA A 173 -5.31 6.07 28.45
N LYS A 174 -4.31 6.92 28.68
CA LYS A 174 -4.51 8.21 29.38
C LYS A 174 -4.84 9.26 28.34
N ILE A 175 -6.04 9.82 28.41
CA ILE A 175 -6.55 10.81 27.47
C ILE A 175 -6.97 12.05 28.27
N ASP A 176 -6.37 13.21 27.97
CA ASP A 176 -6.62 14.43 28.73
C ASP A 176 -8.09 14.85 28.65
N ASN A 177 -8.65 14.87 27.44
CA ASN A 177 -10.06 15.18 27.21
C ASN A 177 -10.71 14.17 26.27
N LYS A 178 -11.38 13.18 26.87
CA LYS A 178 -12.05 12.08 26.14
C LYS A 178 -13.10 12.57 25.14
N ARG A 179 -13.88 13.62 25.48
CA ARG A 179 -14.90 14.17 24.59
C ARG A 179 -14.28 14.75 23.33
N VAL A 180 -13.24 15.57 23.48
CA VAL A 180 -12.51 16.17 22.35
C VAL A 180 -11.81 15.10 21.53
N TYR A 181 -11.25 14.07 22.17
CA TYR A 181 -10.60 12.97 21.47
C TYR A 181 -11.59 12.16 20.61
N ILE A 182 -12.73 11.77 21.17
CA ILE A 182 -13.78 11.04 20.44
C ILE A 182 -14.36 11.92 19.32
N PHE A 183 -14.64 13.20 19.60
CA PHE A 183 -15.16 14.12 18.59
C PHE A 183 -14.18 14.33 17.43
N ARG A 184 -12.87 14.42 17.70
CA ARG A 184 -11.84 14.42 16.64
C ARG A 184 -11.93 13.17 15.78
N GLY A 185 -12.11 12.00 16.38
CA GLY A 185 -12.28 10.74 15.63
C GLY A 185 -13.51 10.73 14.73
N LEU A 186 -14.62 11.32 15.17
CA LEU A 186 -15.83 11.48 14.35
C LEU A 186 -15.60 12.45 13.19
N VAL A 187 -14.97 13.59 13.45
CA VAL A 187 -14.60 14.56 12.41
C VAL A 187 -13.68 13.90 11.37
N GLU A 188 -12.72 13.10 11.80
CA GLU A 188 -11.82 12.36 10.91
C GLU A 188 -12.59 11.38 9.99
N ILE A 189 -13.58 10.64 10.52
CA ILE A 189 -14.44 9.77 9.70
C ILE A 189 -15.19 10.57 8.63
N ILE A 190 -15.81 11.70 9.03
CA ILE A 190 -16.56 12.56 8.11
C ILE A 190 -15.65 13.13 7.03
N VAL A 191 -14.46 13.61 7.40
CA VAL A 191 -13.50 14.17 6.46
C VAL A 191 -12.98 13.11 5.49
N ILE A 192 -12.66 11.89 5.97
CA ILE A 192 -12.24 10.80 5.08
C ILE A 192 -13.34 10.46 4.08
N LEU A 193 -14.60 10.36 4.52
CA LEU A 193 -15.74 10.13 3.64
C LEU A 193 -15.90 11.26 2.61
N LEU A 194 -15.78 12.52 3.04
CA LEU A 194 -15.83 13.68 2.15
C LEU A 194 -14.73 13.61 1.09
N VAL A 195 -13.51 13.24 1.47
CA VAL A 195 -12.38 13.07 0.53
C VAL A 195 -12.69 11.98 -0.50
N LEU A 196 -13.28 10.86 -0.08
CA LEU A 196 -13.70 9.79 -1.00
C LEU A 196 -14.76 10.28 -1.98
N VAL A 197 -15.83 10.92 -1.49
CA VAL A 197 -16.93 11.43 -2.30
C VAL A 197 -16.42 12.47 -3.30
N LEU A 198 -15.65 13.47 -2.85
CA LEU A 198 -15.05 14.47 -3.72
C LEU A 198 -14.13 13.83 -4.75
N GLY A 199 -13.32 12.85 -4.34
CA GLY A 199 -12.45 12.10 -5.26
C GLY A 199 -13.24 11.40 -6.36
N LYS A 200 -14.38 10.76 -6.03
CA LYS A 200 -15.24 10.06 -7.00
C LYS A 200 -15.93 11.04 -7.95
N VAL A 201 -16.47 12.14 -7.42
CA VAL A 201 -17.13 13.18 -8.20
C VAL A 201 -16.16 13.84 -9.19
N ILE A 202 -14.95 14.17 -8.74
CA ILE A 202 -13.93 14.76 -9.62
C ILE A 202 -13.47 13.74 -10.67
N ALA A 203 -13.25 12.48 -10.29
CA ALA A 203 -12.90 11.43 -11.24
C ALA A 203 -13.94 11.30 -12.36
N GLY A 204 -15.24 11.21 -12.02
CA GLY A 204 -16.31 11.15 -13.01
C GLY A 204 -16.45 12.42 -13.86
N ALA A 205 -16.14 13.60 -13.31
CA ALA A 205 -16.16 14.85 -14.07
C ALA A 205 -15.00 14.96 -15.07
N VAL A 206 -13.84 14.35 -14.78
CA VAL A 206 -12.64 14.38 -15.63
C VAL A 206 -12.60 13.20 -16.60
N GLU A 207 -13.31 12.10 -16.32
CA GLU A 207 -13.37 10.87 -17.12
C GLU A 207 -13.59 11.11 -18.63
N PRO A 208 -14.46 12.04 -19.09
CA PRO A 208 -14.62 12.31 -20.52
C PRO A 208 -13.36 12.85 -21.22
N LEU A 209 -12.42 13.41 -20.45
CA LEU A 209 -11.14 13.91 -20.95
C LEU A 209 -10.05 12.86 -20.80
N ILE A 210 -9.89 12.32 -19.59
CA ILE A 210 -8.87 11.32 -19.22
C ILE A 210 -9.45 10.44 -18.12
N ALA A 211 -9.45 9.11 -18.31
CA ALA A 211 -9.93 8.12 -17.33
C ALA A 211 -8.96 7.97 -16.14
N LEU A 212 -8.88 8.98 -15.28
CA LEU A 212 -8.08 8.94 -14.05
C LEU A 212 -8.88 8.34 -12.88
N PRO A 213 -8.36 7.29 -12.23
CA PRO A 213 -8.96 6.69 -11.04
C PRO A 213 -9.21 7.65 -9.87
N GLN A 214 -10.25 7.37 -9.09
CA GLN A 214 -10.64 8.11 -7.87
C GLN A 214 -9.49 8.30 -6.88
N ILE A 215 -8.62 7.30 -6.73
CA ILE A 215 -7.52 7.36 -5.76
C ILE A 215 -6.63 8.59 -5.97
N PHE A 216 -6.37 9.01 -7.21
CA PHE A 216 -5.50 10.15 -7.50
C PHE A 216 -6.02 11.43 -6.86
N PHE A 217 -7.30 11.70 -7.08
CA PHE A 217 -7.94 12.88 -6.52
C PHE A 217 -8.04 12.78 -5.00
N ALA A 218 -8.40 11.61 -4.46
CA ALA A 218 -8.46 11.40 -3.01
C ALA A 218 -7.12 11.67 -2.31
N MET A 219 -6.01 11.18 -2.86
CA MET A 219 -4.68 11.39 -2.29
C MET A 219 -4.20 12.84 -2.41
N LEU A 220 -4.46 13.51 -3.54
CA LEU A 220 -4.13 14.93 -3.73
C LEU A 220 -4.92 15.82 -2.75
N ILE A 221 -6.22 15.58 -2.62
CA ILE A 221 -7.08 16.30 -1.66
C ILE A 221 -6.60 16.03 -0.24
N SER A 222 -6.32 14.77 0.11
CA SER A 222 -5.88 14.40 1.46
C SER A 222 -4.53 15.04 1.82
N SER A 223 -3.54 14.97 0.93
CA SER A 223 -2.24 15.64 1.11
C SER A 223 -2.41 17.15 1.23
N GLY A 224 -3.23 17.78 0.38
CA GLY A 224 -3.53 19.21 0.46
C GLY A 224 -4.20 19.61 1.77
N ALA A 225 -5.18 18.83 2.23
CA ALA A 225 -5.83 19.01 3.52
C ALA A 225 -4.83 18.87 4.67
N GLY A 226 -3.93 17.89 4.62
CA GLY A 226 -2.84 17.72 5.58
C GLY A 226 -1.89 18.92 5.62
N MET A 227 -1.53 19.47 4.46
CA MET A 227 -0.71 20.69 4.40
C MET A 227 -1.40 21.88 5.06
N PHE A 228 -2.69 22.07 4.78
CA PHE A 228 -3.48 23.16 5.35
C PHE A 228 -3.65 22.99 6.87
N TYR A 229 -4.03 21.80 7.31
CA TYR A 229 -4.23 21.41 8.71
C TYR A 229 -2.99 20.74 9.33
N SER A 230 -1.81 21.33 9.08
CA SER A 230 -0.51 20.84 9.54
C SER A 230 -0.30 20.79 11.06
N ASP A 231 -1.19 21.43 11.83
CA ASP A 231 -1.24 21.41 13.29
C ASP A 231 -2.39 20.55 13.85
N TRP A 232 -3.10 19.80 13.00
CA TRP A 232 -4.13 18.87 13.45
C TRP A 232 -3.52 17.70 14.21
N ARG A 233 -4.05 17.45 15.41
CA ARG A 233 -3.63 16.31 16.25
C ARG A 233 -4.47 15.08 15.94
N PRO A 234 -3.86 13.95 15.54
CA PRO A 234 -4.59 12.73 15.24
C PRO A 234 -5.47 12.26 16.41
N GLY A 235 -6.76 12.16 16.14
CA GLY A 235 -7.75 11.48 16.95
C GLY A 235 -7.65 9.95 16.84
N PRO A 236 -8.60 9.23 17.43
CA PRO A 236 -8.55 7.78 17.49
C PRO A 236 -8.76 7.11 16.11
N THR A 237 -9.42 7.77 15.16
CA THR A 237 -9.65 7.22 13.82
C THR A 237 -8.35 7.23 13.03
N MET A 238 -7.68 8.39 12.93
CA MET A 238 -6.40 8.50 12.24
C MET A 238 -5.33 7.61 12.85
N ARG A 239 -5.22 7.55 14.18
CA ARG A 239 -4.24 6.67 14.86
C ARG A 239 -4.46 5.19 14.54
N ALA A 240 -5.72 4.74 14.57
CA ALA A 240 -6.05 3.37 14.23
C ALA A 240 -5.75 3.04 12.76
N LEU A 241 -6.08 3.93 11.82
CA LEU A 241 -5.79 3.71 10.41
C LEU A 241 -4.29 3.73 10.09
N LEU A 242 -3.53 4.65 10.71
CA LEU A 242 -2.07 4.72 10.52
C LEU A 242 -1.35 3.48 11.09
N PHE A 243 -1.86 2.91 12.17
CA PHE A 243 -1.28 1.72 12.79
C PHE A 243 -1.76 0.42 12.15
N GLY A 244 -3.07 0.23 12.04
CA GLY A 244 -3.71 -1.03 11.68
C GLY A 244 -4.39 -1.06 10.32
N GLY A 245 -4.61 0.09 9.68
CA GLY A 245 -5.34 0.19 8.41
C GLY A 245 -4.70 -0.66 7.31
N ILE A 246 -3.43 -0.39 6.98
CA ILE A 246 -2.71 -1.15 5.95
C ILE A 246 -2.58 -2.64 6.31
N PRO A 247 -2.16 -3.03 7.54
CA PRO A 247 -2.11 -4.45 7.93
C PRO A 247 -3.43 -5.21 7.73
N ILE A 248 -4.57 -4.60 8.11
CA ILE A 248 -5.91 -5.22 7.97
C ILE A 248 -6.32 -5.33 6.50
N VAL A 249 -6.11 -4.27 5.70
CA VAL A 249 -6.37 -4.29 4.25
C VAL A 249 -5.55 -5.39 3.58
N LEU A 250 -4.25 -5.45 3.87
CA LEU A 250 -3.34 -6.43 3.29
C LEU A 250 -3.72 -7.86 3.67
N ALA A 251 -4.10 -8.12 4.92
CA ALA A 251 -4.60 -9.43 5.32
C ALA A 251 -5.81 -9.86 4.47
N GLY A 252 -6.76 -8.96 4.18
CA GLY A 252 -7.91 -9.25 3.32
C GLY A 252 -7.49 -9.54 1.88
N VAL A 253 -6.61 -8.70 1.32
CA VAL A 253 -6.07 -8.88 -0.05
C VAL A 253 -5.39 -10.23 -0.20
N PHE A 254 -4.59 -10.69 0.78
CA PHE A 254 -3.89 -11.97 0.67
C PHE A 254 -4.76 -13.19 0.89
N ILE A 255 -5.79 -13.11 1.73
CA ILE A 255 -6.73 -14.21 1.85
C ILE A 255 -7.47 -14.40 0.51
N VAL A 256 -7.94 -13.31 -0.10
CA VAL A 256 -8.57 -13.38 -1.43
C VAL A 256 -7.57 -13.87 -2.48
N GLY A 257 -6.35 -13.31 -2.51
CA GLY A 257 -5.31 -13.72 -3.45
C GLY A 257 -4.90 -15.20 -3.30
N GLY A 258 -4.88 -15.72 -2.07
CA GLY A 258 -4.56 -17.11 -1.77
C GLY A 258 -5.54 -18.10 -2.40
N THR A 259 -6.84 -17.78 -2.44
CA THR A 259 -7.87 -18.64 -3.07
C THR A 259 -7.70 -18.78 -4.59
N ARG A 260 -6.95 -17.88 -5.23
CA ARG A 260 -6.73 -17.89 -6.68
C ARG A 260 -5.32 -18.33 -7.06
N LEU A 261 -4.52 -18.76 -6.09
CA LEU A 261 -3.12 -19.07 -6.32
C LEU A 261 -2.97 -20.20 -7.34
N LEU A 262 -3.77 -21.28 -7.21
CA LEU A 262 -3.70 -22.45 -8.10
C LEU A 262 -4.23 -22.14 -9.50
N GLU A 263 -5.39 -21.45 -9.60
CA GLU A 263 -5.98 -21.04 -10.88
C GLU A 263 -5.02 -20.18 -11.70
N ALA A 264 -4.30 -19.25 -11.06
CA ALA A 264 -3.40 -18.34 -11.76
C ALA A 264 -2.22 -19.04 -12.47
N PHE A 265 -1.77 -20.21 -11.98
CA PHE A 265 -0.73 -21.00 -12.65
C PHE A 265 -1.22 -21.72 -13.91
N THR A 266 -2.53 -21.78 -14.14
CA THR A 266 -3.14 -22.50 -15.27
C THR A 266 -3.44 -21.60 -16.48
N LEU A 267 -3.27 -20.28 -16.34
CA LEU A 267 -3.63 -19.31 -17.37
C LEU A 267 -2.51 -19.09 -18.38
N ASP A 268 -2.90 -18.98 -19.65
CA ASP A 268 -1.98 -18.68 -20.74
C ASP A 268 -1.28 -17.32 -20.52
N GLY A 269 0.04 -17.26 -20.73
CA GLY A 269 0.84 -16.05 -20.56
C GLY A 269 1.22 -15.70 -19.11
N MET A 270 0.64 -16.37 -18.11
CA MET A 270 0.93 -16.06 -16.70
C MET A 270 2.34 -16.45 -16.28
N LEU A 271 2.97 -17.43 -16.93
CA LEU A 271 4.37 -17.79 -16.66
C LEU A 271 5.29 -16.57 -16.89
N GLN A 272 5.11 -15.85 -18.00
CA GLN A 272 5.87 -14.65 -18.33
C GLN A 272 5.61 -13.53 -17.32
N VAL A 273 4.33 -13.29 -17.01
CA VAL A 273 3.92 -12.27 -16.03
C VAL A 273 4.54 -12.55 -14.67
N MET A 274 4.52 -13.81 -14.22
CA MET A 274 5.09 -14.22 -12.94
C MET A 274 6.62 -14.16 -12.93
N ALA A 275 7.27 -14.62 -14.00
CA ALA A 275 8.72 -14.62 -14.11
C ALA A 275 9.26 -13.18 -14.10
N TYR A 276 8.69 -12.28 -14.89
CA TYR A 276 9.05 -10.87 -14.84
C TYR A 276 8.64 -10.23 -13.51
N GLY A 277 7.47 -10.54 -12.96
CA GLY A 277 7.06 -10.02 -11.64
C GLY A 277 8.07 -10.35 -10.54
N PHE A 278 8.50 -11.60 -10.44
CA PHE A 278 9.48 -12.05 -9.45
C PHE A 278 10.87 -11.43 -9.66
N PHE A 279 11.44 -11.57 -10.86
CA PHE A 279 12.80 -11.08 -11.13
C PHE A 279 12.85 -9.55 -11.25
N GLY A 280 11.79 -8.95 -11.77
CA GLY A 280 11.60 -7.50 -11.80
C GLY A 280 11.59 -6.93 -10.40
N GLN A 281 10.98 -7.60 -9.43
CA GLN A 281 11.06 -7.14 -8.04
C GLN A 281 12.44 -7.24 -7.43
N LEU A 282 13.18 -8.32 -7.71
CA LEU A 282 14.59 -8.37 -7.35
C LEU A 282 15.36 -7.20 -7.97
N PHE A 283 15.12 -6.92 -9.25
CA PHE A 283 15.77 -5.86 -10.00
C PHE A 283 15.42 -4.47 -9.42
N TRP A 284 14.16 -4.05 -9.48
CA TRP A 284 13.76 -2.69 -9.10
C TRP A 284 14.03 -2.37 -7.64
N MET A 285 13.86 -3.35 -6.74
CA MET A 285 14.18 -3.19 -5.32
C MET A 285 15.68 -3.16 -5.07
N PHE A 286 16.39 -4.25 -5.39
CA PHE A 286 17.79 -4.39 -4.96
C PHE A 286 18.77 -3.63 -5.83
N VAL A 287 18.47 -3.36 -7.10
CA VAL A 287 19.26 -2.39 -7.89
C VAL A 287 19.05 -0.98 -7.31
N GLY A 288 17.82 -0.59 -6.97
CA GLY A 288 17.54 0.69 -6.32
C GLY A 288 18.31 0.88 -5.01
N ILE A 289 18.27 -0.11 -4.12
CA ILE A 289 19.05 -0.10 -2.88
C ILE A 289 20.55 -0.10 -3.18
N SER A 290 21.01 -0.87 -4.17
CA SER A 290 22.42 -0.90 -4.58
C SER A 290 22.91 0.46 -5.06
N LEU A 291 22.09 1.21 -5.81
CA LEU A 291 22.41 2.58 -6.21
C LEU A 291 22.59 3.50 -5.00
N LEU A 292 21.70 3.43 -4.01
CA LEU A 292 21.80 4.22 -2.78
C LEU A 292 23.04 3.84 -1.95
N VAL A 293 23.29 2.55 -1.77
CA VAL A 293 24.38 2.03 -0.94
C VAL A 293 25.75 2.25 -1.60
N PHE A 294 25.93 1.81 -2.84
CA PHE A 294 27.24 1.81 -3.48
C PHE A 294 27.57 3.14 -4.16
N LEU A 295 26.61 3.78 -4.83
CA LEU A 295 26.85 5.05 -5.53
C LEU A 295 26.51 6.27 -4.67
N GLY A 296 25.39 6.20 -3.93
CA GLY A 296 24.95 7.25 -3.01
C GLY A 296 25.73 7.27 -1.70
N LYS A 297 26.49 6.21 -1.38
CA LYS A 297 27.21 6.03 -0.11
C LYS A 297 26.30 6.13 1.13
N SER A 298 25.03 5.78 0.98
CA SER A 298 24.02 5.81 2.03
C SER A 298 23.64 4.37 2.42
N ASN A 299 24.32 3.83 3.43
CA ASN A 299 24.13 2.44 3.87
C ASN A 299 23.48 2.37 5.26
N HIS A 300 22.33 3.00 5.42
CA HIS A 300 21.59 2.96 6.68
C HIS A 300 20.09 2.80 6.44
N VAL A 301 19.45 1.96 7.24
CA VAL A 301 18.05 1.53 7.08
C VAL A 301 17.04 2.67 7.17
N ASP A 302 17.30 3.69 7.98
CA ASP A 302 16.48 4.89 8.13
C ASP A 302 16.49 5.81 6.89
N ILE A 303 17.43 5.61 5.97
CA ILE A 303 17.50 6.26 4.66
C ILE A 303 16.91 5.33 3.61
N LEU A 304 17.35 4.07 3.61
CA LEU A 304 17.02 3.10 2.58
C LEU A 304 15.56 2.69 2.61
N ALA A 305 14.97 2.42 3.79
CA ALA A 305 13.58 1.98 3.86
C ALA A 305 12.60 3.09 3.43
N PRO A 306 12.69 4.35 3.91
CA PRO A 306 11.86 5.44 3.40
C PRO A 306 12.12 5.75 1.93
N GLY A 307 13.38 5.70 1.48
CA GLY A 307 13.74 5.93 0.08
C GLY A 307 13.14 4.89 -0.86
N MET A 308 13.11 3.61 -0.48
CA MET A 308 12.46 2.55 -1.26
C MET A 308 10.94 2.55 -1.12
N ALA A 309 10.40 2.90 0.06
CA ALA A 309 8.97 3.10 0.25
C ALA A 309 8.43 4.19 -0.69
N GLY A 310 9.15 5.30 -0.84
CA GLY A 310 8.82 6.37 -1.78
C GLY A 310 9.09 6.02 -3.24
N SER A 311 10.31 5.60 -3.57
CA SER A 311 10.75 5.37 -4.96
C SER A 311 10.05 4.24 -5.70
N LEU A 312 9.45 3.29 -5.00
CA LEU A 312 8.66 2.25 -5.62
C LEU A 312 7.18 2.35 -5.22
N SER A 313 6.81 3.35 -4.41
CA SER A 313 5.53 3.37 -3.67
C SER A 313 5.23 2.00 -3.04
N HIS A 314 6.26 1.36 -2.51
CA HIS A 314 6.22 -0.08 -2.25
C HIS A 314 5.33 -0.36 -1.05
N SER A 315 4.33 -1.22 -1.24
CA SER A 315 3.23 -1.35 -0.29
C SER A 315 3.66 -1.88 1.08
N GLY A 316 4.47 -2.95 1.09
CA GLY A 316 5.01 -3.53 2.32
C GLY A 316 5.90 -2.56 3.10
N LEU A 317 6.89 -1.92 2.45
CA LEU A 317 7.79 -0.96 3.09
C LEU A 317 7.08 0.30 3.56
N THR A 318 6.07 0.76 2.83
CA THR A 318 5.22 1.87 3.28
C THR A 318 4.53 1.52 4.58
N GLY A 319 3.84 0.36 4.63
CA GLY A 319 3.18 -0.11 5.85
C GLY A 319 4.17 -0.29 7.01
N ALA A 320 5.33 -0.91 6.76
CA ALA A 320 6.33 -1.16 7.80
C ALA A 320 6.91 0.16 8.36
N CYS A 321 7.19 1.13 7.49
CA CYS A 321 7.64 2.45 7.93
C CYS A 321 6.54 3.19 8.71
N THR A 322 5.30 3.26 8.20
CA THR A 322 4.22 4.01 8.85
C THR A 322 3.79 3.40 10.18
N ALA A 323 3.83 2.07 10.28
CA ALA A 323 3.57 1.35 11.52
C ALA A 323 4.69 1.49 12.56
N GLY A 324 5.87 1.96 12.15
CA GLY A 324 7.04 2.13 13.02
C GLY A 324 7.92 0.89 13.17
N ASP A 325 7.70 -0.16 12.37
CA ASP A 325 8.45 -1.43 12.44
C ASP A 325 9.95 -1.23 12.13
N ILE A 326 10.28 -0.19 11.35
CA ILE A 326 11.64 0.15 10.91
C ILE A 326 12.25 1.29 11.76
N GLY A 327 11.58 1.67 12.86
CA GLY A 327 12.01 2.72 13.78
C GLY A 327 11.42 4.11 13.48
N GLU A 328 11.56 5.01 14.46
CA GLU A 328 10.90 6.32 14.44
C GLU A 328 11.40 7.23 13.31
N VAL A 329 12.70 7.21 12.99
CA VAL A 329 13.23 8.04 11.88
C VAL A 329 12.61 7.63 10.54
N ALA A 330 12.46 6.32 10.29
CA ALA A 330 11.84 5.82 9.07
C ALA A 330 10.34 6.17 9.01
N LYS A 331 9.64 6.05 10.13
CA LYS A 331 8.24 6.47 10.31
C LYS A 331 8.05 7.97 10.11
N GLU A 332 9.03 8.77 10.50
CA GLU A 332 9.04 10.21 10.29
C GLU A 332 9.22 10.57 8.81
N ARG A 333 10.22 9.96 8.15
CA ARG A 333 10.58 10.26 6.75
C ARG A 333 9.62 9.67 5.72
N ALA A 334 9.07 8.47 5.94
CA ALA A 334 8.30 7.75 4.92
C ALA A 334 7.10 8.53 4.36
N PRO A 335 6.25 9.21 5.16
CA PRO A 335 5.14 9.96 4.60
C PRO A 335 5.58 11.10 3.65
N ILE A 336 6.73 11.73 3.91
CA ILE A 336 7.32 12.74 3.00
C ILE A 336 7.73 12.06 1.69
N MET A 337 8.42 10.94 1.79
CA MET A 337 8.93 10.17 0.65
C MET A 337 7.82 9.59 -0.22
N ILE A 338 6.62 9.34 0.32
CA ILE A 338 5.48 8.83 -0.45
C ILE A 338 4.71 9.98 -1.11
N ASN A 339 4.53 11.11 -0.42
CA ASN A 339 3.66 12.19 -0.92
C ASN A 339 4.30 12.98 -2.07
N ILE A 340 5.60 13.28 -2.03
CA ILE A 340 6.23 14.09 -3.08
C ILE A 340 6.23 13.36 -4.43
N PRO A 341 6.69 12.11 -4.53
CA PRO A 341 6.61 11.36 -5.78
C PRO A 341 5.17 11.16 -6.25
N PHE A 342 4.19 11.11 -5.33
CA PHE A 342 2.77 11.05 -5.69
C PHE A 342 2.31 12.16 -6.62
N PHE A 343 2.78 13.39 -6.46
CA PHE A 343 2.48 14.46 -7.43
C PHE A 343 2.98 14.13 -8.85
N GLY A 344 4.10 13.41 -8.96
CA GLY A 344 4.61 12.90 -10.23
C GLY A 344 3.69 11.85 -10.87
N HIS A 345 2.89 11.13 -10.08
CA HIS A 345 1.99 10.10 -10.59
C HIS A 345 0.86 10.70 -11.45
N LEU A 346 0.49 11.97 -11.26
CA LEU A 346 -0.49 12.63 -12.12
C LEU A 346 -0.06 12.56 -13.60
N PHE A 347 1.22 12.80 -13.88
CA PHE A 347 1.77 12.71 -15.24
C PHE A 347 1.89 11.25 -15.71
N VAL A 348 2.35 10.36 -14.82
CA VAL A 348 2.51 8.93 -15.09
C VAL A 348 1.18 8.30 -15.51
N PHE A 349 0.13 8.49 -14.72
CA PHE A 349 -1.18 7.89 -14.99
C PHE A 349 -1.93 8.60 -16.08
N THR A 350 -1.67 9.87 -16.35
CA THR A 350 -2.21 10.50 -17.56
C THR A 350 -1.70 9.79 -18.82
N ILE A 351 -0.38 9.52 -18.89
CA ILE A 351 0.19 8.79 -20.04
C ILE A 351 -0.35 7.36 -20.09
N LEU A 352 -0.45 6.66 -18.96
CA LEU A 352 -0.99 5.30 -18.92
C LEU A 352 -2.48 5.25 -19.27
N ALA A 353 -3.30 6.17 -18.78
CA ALA A 353 -4.72 6.25 -19.10
C ALA A 353 -4.94 6.46 -20.60
N ILE A 354 -4.19 7.37 -21.24
CA ILE A 354 -4.25 7.55 -22.69
C ILE A 354 -3.72 6.31 -23.42
N SER A 355 -2.69 5.64 -22.89
CA SER A 355 -2.17 4.39 -23.47
C SER A 355 -3.24 3.28 -23.45
N VAL A 356 -3.97 3.15 -22.34
CA VAL A 356 -5.09 2.21 -22.20
C VAL A 356 -6.19 2.53 -23.20
N SER A 357 -6.62 3.79 -23.31
CA SER A 357 -7.63 4.19 -24.29
C SER A 357 -7.23 3.93 -25.75
N ARG A 358 -5.92 3.77 -26.03
CA ARG A 358 -5.38 3.44 -27.35
C ARG A 358 -5.01 1.95 -27.50
N GLY A 359 -5.19 1.15 -26.46
CA GLY A 359 -4.80 -0.27 -26.44
C GLY A 359 -3.29 -0.53 -26.57
N SER A 360 -2.43 0.49 -26.42
CA SER A 360 -0.98 0.36 -26.60
C SER A 360 -0.22 1.44 -25.83
N LEU A 361 0.98 1.10 -25.36
CA LEU A 361 1.85 2.03 -24.64
C LEU A 361 2.25 3.21 -25.53
N LEU A 362 2.12 4.44 -25.01
CA LEU A 362 2.72 5.62 -25.61
C LEU A 362 4.24 5.62 -25.41
N VAL A 363 4.96 4.92 -26.31
CA VAL A 363 6.41 4.66 -26.19
C VAL A 363 7.24 5.94 -26.10
N ILE A 364 7.00 6.94 -26.96
CA ILE A 364 7.80 8.17 -26.96
C ILE A 364 7.64 8.93 -25.63
N PRO A 365 6.42 9.25 -25.16
CA PRO A 365 6.23 9.80 -23.82
C PRO A 365 6.86 8.95 -22.71
N GLY A 366 6.72 7.62 -22.79
CA GLY A 366 7.33 6.69 -21.83
C GLY A 366 8.85 6.83 -21.76
N LEU A 367 9.54 6.82 -22.90
CA LEU A 367 10.99 6.98 -22.98
C LEU A 367 11.47 8.34 -22.45
N LEU A 368 10.74 9.42 -22.73
CA LEU A 368 11.05 10.74 -22.19
C LEU A 368 10.94 10.76 -20.66
N VAL A 369 9.94 10.08 -20.10
CA VAL A 369 9.76 9.97 -18.64
C VAL A 369 10.89 9.13 -18.03
N VAL A 370 11.30 8.03 -18.67
CA VAL A 370 12.47 7.24 -18.23
C VAL A 370 13.73 8.09 -18.21
N ALA A 371 14.01 8.84 -19.29
CA ALA A 371 15.17 9.72 -19.36
C ALA A 371 15.17 10.78 -18.25
N LEU A 372 14.02 11.39 -17.98
CA LEU A 372 13.85 12.34 -16.87
C LEU A 372 14.05 11.67 -15.51
N GLY A 373 13.54 10.45 -15.32
CA GLY A 373 13.74 9.66 -14.11
C GLY A 373 15.22 9.34 -13.85
N ILE A 374 15.96 8.96 -14.90
CA ILE A 374 17.42 8.73 -14.82
C ILE A 374 18.14 10.02 -14.40
N LEU A 375 17.76 11.16 -14.97
CA LEU A 375 18.34 12.46 -14.63
C LEU A 375 18.14 12.81 -13.14
N PHE A 376 16.91 12.65 -12.63
CA PHE A 376 16.63 12.89 -11.21
C PHE A 376 17.37 11.89 -10.31
N THR A 377 17.43 10.62 -10.68
CA THR A 377 18.17 9.59 -9.94
C THR A 377 19.66 9.92 -9.87
N TYR A 378 20.24 10.40 -10.97
CA TYR A 378 21.63 10.85 -11.00
C TYR A 378 21.88 12.01 -10.04
N PHE A 379 21.02 13.04 -10.04
CA PHE A 379 21.13 14.16 -9.11
C PHE A 379 20.90 13.75 -7.65
N ALA A 380 20.01 12.79 -7.42
CA ALA A 380 19.76 12.22 -6.12
C ALA A 380 21.01 11.54 -5.54
N ILE A 381 21.61 10.63 -6.31
CA ILE A 381 22.85 9.93 -5.95
C ILE A 381 23.96 10.93 -5.69
N LYS A 382 24.11 11.95 -6.57
CA LYS A 382 25.10 13.02 -6.37
C LYS A 382 24.84 13.77 -5.06
N THR A 383 23.60 14.08 -4.72
CA THR A 383 23.26 14.82 -3.49
C THR A 383 23.56 13.97 -2.25
N LEU A 384 23.09 12.72 -2.22
CA LEU A 384 23.30 11.79 -1.10
C LEU A 384 24.78 11.53 -0.82
N ARG A 385 25.59 11.37 -1.88
CA ARG A 385 27.04 11.15 -1.77
C ARG A 385 27.77 12.28 -1.04
N HIS A 386 27.26 13.51 -1.12
CA HIS A 386 27.86 14.68 -0.48
C HIS A 386 27.12 15.12 0.79
N ALA A 387 26.05 14.42 1.20
CA ALA A 387 25.24 14.80 2.37
C ALA A 387 26.01 14.71 3.69
N LYS A 388 26.99 13.80 3.82
CA LYS A 388 27.86 13.64 5.01
C LYS A 388 27.10 13.61 6.36
N GLY A 389 25.89 13.04 6.39
CA GLY A 389 25.04 12.98 7.59
C GLY A 389 24.19 14.23 7.85
N GLU A 390 24.20 15.23 6.95
CA GLU A 390 23.32 16.38 7.04
C GLU A 390 21.88 15.99 6.63
N GLU A 391 21.00 15.90 7.61
CA GLU A 391 19.61 15.45 7.45
C GLU A 391 18.86 16.16 6.31
N ARG A 392 19.03 17.48 6.17
CA ARG A 392 18.36 18.24 5.12
C ARG A 392 18.79 17.82 3.72
N GLN A 393 20.08 17.53 3.53
CA GLN A 393 20.61 17.05 2.25
C GLN A 393 20.20 15.61 1.99
N GLU A 394 20.15 14.78 3.04
CA GLU A 394 19.64 13.40 2.94
C GLU A 394 18.18 13.38 2.49
N ILE A 395 17.31 14.14 3.16
CA ILE A 395 15.88 14.26 2.81
C ILE A 395 15.73 14.75 1.36
N LYS A 396 16.49 15.79 0.96
CA LYS A 396 16.46 16.30 -0.41
C LYS A 396 16.91 15.26 -1.43
N GLY A 397 18.01 14.56 -1.15
CA GLY A 397 18.53 13.49 -2.00
C GLY A 397 17.54 12.34 -2.13
N LEU A 398 16.93 11.92 -1.02
CA LEU A 398 15.90 10.88 -0.99
C LEU A 398 14.64 11.27 -1.75
N ILE A 399 14.20 12.53 -1.70
CA ILE A 399 13.06 13.01 -2.50
C ILE A 399 13.36 12.90 -3.99
N LEU A 400 14.54 13.37 -4.41
CA LEU A 400 14.95 13.27 -5.81
C LEU A 400 15.08 11.81 -6.25
N PHE A 401 15.59 10.94 -5.38
CA PHE A 401 15.67 9.51 -5.66
C PHE A 401 14.28 8.91 -5.79
N SER A 402 13.37 9.28 -4.87
CA SER A 402 12.01 8.78 -4.84
C SER A 402 11.23 9.18 -6.09
N ILE A 403 11.36 10.42 -6.56
CA ILE A 403 10.78 10.82 -7.85
C ILE A 403 11.49 10.08 -9.00
N GLY A 404 12.82 10.17 -9.06
CA GLY A 404 13.59 9.71 -10.21
C GLY A 404 13.47 8.22 -10.44
N TRP A 405 13.78 7.42 -9.43
CA TRP A 405 13.78 5.96 -9.53
C TRP A 405 12.37 5.41 -9.77
N GLN A 406 11.33 6.07 -9.24
CA GLN A 406 9.96 5.68 -9.52
C GLN A 406 9.58 5.86 -10.99
N LEU A 407 9.95 6.99 -11.59
CA LEU A 407 9.71 7.23 -13.03
C LEU A 407 10.43 6.18 -13.89
N VAL A 408 11.67 5.83 -13.51
CA VAL A 408 12.44 4.77 -14.18
C VAL A 408 11.79 3.40 -13.98
N ALA A 409 11.37 3.05 -12.76
CA ALA A 409 10.81 1.73 -12.46
C ALA A 409 9.45 1.53 -13.15
N VAL A 410 8.56 2.52 -13.08
CA VAL A 410 7.24 2.44 -13.71
C VAL A 410 7.39 2.41 -15.23
N PHE A 411 7.92 3.46 -15.87
CA PHE A 411 7.96 3.50 -17.33
C PHE A 411 9.06 2.64 -17.95
N GLY A 412 10.17 2.44 -17.26
CA GLY A 412 11.22 1.53 -17.72
C GLY A 412 10.70 0.11 -17.76
N GLY A 413 9.96 -0.33 -16.74
CA GLY A 413 9.31 -1.64 -16.76
C GLY A 413 8.30 -1.79 -17.89
N PHE A 414 7.38 -0.84 -18.07
CA PHE A 414 6.43 -0.85 -19.19
C PHE A 414 7.12 -0.85 -20.56
N THR A 415 8.19 -0.06 -20.71
CA THR A 415 8.95 0.04 -21.96
C THR A 415 9.69 -1.27 -22.27
N LEU A 416 10.33 -1.87 -21.28
CA LEU A 416 11.01 -3.16 -21.42
C LEU A 416 10.04 -4.25 -21.86
N LEU A 417 8.89 -4.35 -21.20
CA LEU A 417 7.85 -5.33 -21.49
C LEU A 417 7.20 -5.10 -22.86
N HIS A 418 6.96 -3.84 -23.23
CA HIS A 418 6.44 -3.50 -24.55
C HIS A 418 7.39 -3.94 -25.68
N PHE A 419 8.69 -3.69 -25.54
CA PHE A 419 9.67 -4.13 -26.54
C PHE A 419 9.90 -5.64 -26.55
N ALA A 420 9.61 -6.33 -25.44
CA ALA A 420 9.56 -7.79 -25.38
C ALA A 420 8.27 -8.37 -26.01
N GLY A 421 7.33 -7.53 -26.46
CA GLY A 421 6.11 -7.96 -27.15
C GLY A 421 4.95 -8.30 -26.21
N MET A 422 5.04 -8.00 -24.91
CA MET A 422 3.94 -8.19 -23.97
C MET A 422 2.85 -7.14 -24.20
N ASP A 423 1.59 -7.57 -24.18
CA ASP A 423 0.45 -6.67 -24.27
C ASP A 423 0.36 -5.73 -23.05
N LEU A 424 -0.37 -4.62 -23.18
CA LEU A 424 -0.38 -3.56 -22.17
C LEU A 424 -0.92 -4.02 -20.81
N GLU A 425 -1.89 -4.94 -20.79
CA GLU A 425 -2.49 -5.43 -19.56
C GLU A 425 -1.54 -6.39 -18.85
N SER A 426 -1.03 -7.40 -19.55
CA SER A 426 0.00 -8.30 -19.02
C SER A 426 1.22 -7.52 -18.55
N ALA A 427 1.60 -6.46 -19.28
CA ALA A 427 2.68 -5.57 -18.87
C ALA A 427 2.34 -4.78 -17.61
N ALA A 428 1.11 -4.30 -17.46
CA ALA A 428 0.64 -3.64 -16.24
C ALA A 428 0.62 -4.59 -15.05
N MET A 429 0.17 -5.82 -15.25
CA MET A 429 0.16 -6.88 -14.25
C MET A 429 1.58 -7.24 -13.81
N ALA A 430 2.46 -7.57 -14.77
CA ALA A 430 3.83 -7.97 -14.53
C ALA A 430 4.64 -6.84 -13.88
N ASN A 431 4.48 -5.61 -14.36
CA ASN A 431 5.19 -4.47 -13.81
C ASN A 431 4.67 -4.08 -12.43
N SER A 432 3.34 -4.04 -12.22
CA SER A 432 2.75 -3.77 -10.90
C SER A 432 3.26 -4.77 -9.84
N SER A 433 3.34 -6.05 -10.21
CA SER A 433 3.97 -7.12 -9.42
C SER A 433 5.45 -6.84 -9.16
N ALA A 434 6.20 -6.49 -10.20
CA ALA A 434 7.64 -6.24 -10.14
C ALA A 434 8.03 -5.06 -9.25
N ILE A 435 7.14 -4.12 -8.91
CA ILE A 435 7.49 -2.97 -8.05
C ILE A 435 6.68 -2.87 -6.76
N SER A 436 5.66 -3.72 -6.58
CA SER A 436 4.75 -3.70 -5.42
C SER A 436 4.08 -2.32 -5.21
N HIS A 437 3.77 -1.61 -6.28
CA HIS A 437 3.53 -0.18 -6.23
C HIS A 437 2.07 0.19 -5.92
N PHE A 438 1.83 0.87 -4.80
CA PHE A 438 0.48 1.24 -4.31
C PHE A 438 -0.38 2.04 -5.30
N GLY A 439 0.21 2.97 -6.07
CA GLY A 439 -0.54 3.74 -7.07
C GLY A 439 -1.08 2.87 -8.22
N LEU A 440 -0.24 1.99 -8.79
CA LEU A 440 -0.65 1.04 -9.83
C LEU A 440 -1.64 0.02 -9.27
N PHE A 441 -1.43 -0.45 -8.03
CA PHE A 441 -2.40 -1.30 -7.33
C PHE A 441 -3.80 -0.70 -7.35
N ALA A 442 -3.93 0.52 -6.86
CA ALA A 442 -5.22 1.16 -6.71
C ALA A 442 -5.80 1.63 -8.04
N ALA A 443 -4.96 1.94 -9.03
CA ALA A 443 -5.43 2.21 -10.38
C ALA A 443 -6.04 0.95 -11.01
N VAL A 444 -5.41 -0.21 -10.78
CA VAL A 444 -5.92 -1.51 -11.19
C VAL A 444 -7.21 -1.86 -10.42
N GLN A 445 -7.25 -1.70 -9.08
CA GLN A 445 -8.48 -1.89 -8.28
C GLN A 445 -9.61 -0.92 -8.69
N GLY A 446 -9.26 0.27 -9.17
CA GLY A 446 -10.19 1.28 -9.66
C GLY A 446 -10.65 1.07 -11.11
N GLY A 447 -10.30 -0.05 -11.73
CA GLY A 447 -10.77 -0.47 -13.05
C GLY A 447 -10.08 0.22 -14.23
N MET A 448 -8.91 0.84 -14.04
CA MET A 448 -8.24 1.59 -15.11
C MET A 448 -7.86 0.71 -16.31
N PHE A 449 -7.64 -0.60 -16.11
CA PHE A 449 -7.22 -1.53 -17.17
C PHE A 449 -8.34 -2.46 -17.66
N ASP A 450 -9.56 -2.36 -17.10
CA ASP A 450 -10.68 -3.29 -17.36
C ASP A 450 -11.20 -3.24 -18.81
N SER A 451 -10.88 -2.18 -19.54
CA SER A 451 -11.33 -1.97 -20.94
C SER A 451 -10.45 -2.64 -22.00
N VAL A 452 -9.32 -3.25 -21.62
CA VAL A 452 -8.31 -3.76 -22.58
C VAL A 452 -8.50 -5.24 -22.93
N ASN A 453 -9.05 -6.06 -22.03
CA ASN A 453 -9.40 -7.45 -22.33
C ASN A 453 -10.59 -7.94 -21.51
N THR A 454 -11.69 -8.28 -22.19
CA THR A 454 -12.90 -8.82 -21.53
C THR A 454 -12.76 -10.29 -21.13
N ALA A 455 -11.72 -11.00 -21.59
CA ALA A 455 -11.45 -12.40 -21.23
C ALA A 455 -10.73 -12.53 -19.87
N ILE A 456 -10.03 -11.48 -19.43
CA ILE A 456 -9.38 -11.40 -18.10
C ILE A 456 -10.25 -10.52 -17.20
N SER A 457 -11.50 -10.90 -16.98
CA SER A 457 -12.34 -10.25 -15.96
C SER A 457 -11.89 -10.75 -14.58
N SER A 458 -10.85 -10.16 -14.01
CA SER A 458 -10.23 -10.77 -12.83
C SER A 458 -9.72 -9.78 -11.77
N PRO A 459 -10.64 -9.10 -11.05
CA PRO A 459 -10.34 -8.51 -9.74
C PRO A 459 -9.54 -9.44 -8.81
N GLY A 460 -9.62 -10.76 -9.02
CA GLY A 460 -8.86 -11.74 -8.28
C GLY A 460 -7.49 -12.18 -8.85
N LEU A 461 -7.21 -12.08 -10.15
CA LEU A 461 -5.84 -12.16 -10.67
C LEU A 461 -5.06 -10.96 -10.17
N ILE A 462 -5.71 -9.80 -10.06
CA ILE A 462 -5.14 -8.60 -9.45
C ILE A 462 -4.70 -8.92 -8.01
N ASN A 463 -5.49 -9.65 -7.22
CA ASN A 463 -5.09 -10.05 -5.87
C ASN A 463 -3.94 -11.10 -5.86
N PHE A 464 -3.82 -11.94 -6.89
CA PHE A 464 -2.67 -12.86 -7.08
C PHE A 464 -1.39 -12.16 -7.57
N ILE A 465 -1.51 -11.20 -8.48
CA ILE A 465 -0.45 -10.25 -8.87
C ILE A 465 0.08 -9.53 -7.64
N PHE A 466 -0.77 -9.33 -6.64
CA PHE A 466 -0.38 -8.86 -5.34
C PHE A 466 0.31 -9.92 -4.50
N ALA A 467 -0.03 -11.21 -4.55
CA ALA A 467 0.74 -12.27 -3.87
C ALA A 467 2.20 -12.38 -4.36
N MET A 468 2.43 -12.21 -5.67
CA MET A 468 3.73 -12.43 -6.32
C MET A 468 4.88 -11.56 -5.78
N PRO A 469 4.70 -10.25 -5.53
CA PRO A 469 5.70 -9.45 -4.85
C PRO A 469 6.20 -10.07 -3.54
N PHE A 470 5.36 -10.84 -2.86
CA PHE A 470 5.68 -11.37 -1.53
C PHE A 470 6.58 -12.59 -1.54
N LEU A 471 6.92 -13.13 -2.71
CA LEU A 471 8.03 -14.09 -2.84
C LEU A 471 9.38 -13.46 -2.46
N ILE A 472 9.53 -12.14 -2.65
CA ILE A 472 10.77 -11.41 -2.37
C ILE A 472 10.73 -10.60 -1.08
N HIS A 473 9.54 -10.25 -0.56
CA HIS A 473 9.41 -9.58 0.74
C HIS A 473 10.14 -10.28 1.90
N PRO A 474 10.21 -11.64 2.00
CA PRO A 474 11.06 -12.31 2.98
C PRO A 474 12.53 -11.92 2.86
N LEU A 475 13.04 -11.72 1.64
CA LEU A 475 14.41 -11.29 1.41
C LEU A 475 14.60 -9.82 1.77
N VAL A 476 13.66 -8.96 1.37
CA VAL A 476 13.70 -7.51 1.66
C VAL A 476 13.64 -7.25 3.16
N PHE A 477 12.60 -7.74 3.84
CA PHE A 477 12.45 -7.60 5.28
C PHE A 477 13.47 -8.44 6.06
N GLY A 478 13.90 -9.56 5.49
CA GLY A 478 15.05 -10.34 5.93
C GLY A 478 16.31 -9.48 6.10
N MET A 479 16.64 -8.74 5.04
CA MET A 479 17.78 -7.84 5.01
C MET A 479 17.61 -6.61 5.90
N PHE A 480 16.44 -5.98 5.89
CA PHE A 480 16.18 -4.83 6.77
C PHE A 480 16.20 -5.23 8.25
N GLY A 481 15.62 -6.37 8.62
CA GLY A 481 15.71 -6.90 9.99
C GLY A 481 17.15 -7.22 10.39
N LYS A 482 17.95 -7.78 9.47
CA LYS A 482 19.39 -7.97 9.70
C LYS A 482 20.12 -6.64 9.87
N ALA A 483 19.80 -5.63 9.07
CA ALA A 483 20.38 -4.30 9.18
C ALA A 483 20.03 -3.63 10.52
N MET A 484 18.77 -3.74 10.95
CA MET A 484 18.33 -3.26 12.26
C MET A 484 19.07 -3.97 13.42
N SER A 485 19.50 -5.22 13.24
CA SER A 485 20.35 -5.92 14.20
C SER A 485 21.83 -5.51 14.16
N ASP A 486 22.27 -4.84 13.09
CA ASP A 486 23.65 -4.46 12.81
C ASP A 486 23.81 -2.93 12.69
N ASN A 487 23.33 -2.21 13.73
CA ASN A 487 23.40 -0.74 13.82
C ASN A 487 22.91 -0.03 12.55
N GLY A 488 21.84 -0.56 11.94
CA GLY A 488 21.19 -0.03 10.76
C GLY A 488 21.90 -0.28 9.42
N LYS A 489 23.06 -0.93 9.39
CA LYS A 489 23.84 -1.13 8.15
C LYS A 489 23.34 -2.32 7.33
N MET A 490 23.14 -2.14 6.02
CA MET A 490 22.70 -3.24 5.17
C MET A 490 23.82 -4.25 4.89
N PRO A 491 23.48 -5.55 4.77
CA PRO A 491 24.42 -6.60 4.36
C PRO A 491 24.75 -6.47 2.87
N THR A 492 25.86 -5.78 2.56
CA THR A 492 26.24 -5.41 1.19
C THR A 492 26.48 -6.59 0.25
N LYS A 493 27.01 -7.71 0.75
CA LYS A 493 27.21 -8.93 -0.07
C LYS A 493 25.88 -9.55 -0.51
N ALA A 494 24.95 -9.71 0.43
CA ALA A 494 23.62 -10.24 0.13
C ALA A 494 22.87 -9.31 -0.84
N LEU A 495 22.97 -7.99 -0.61
CA LEU A 495 22.43 -6.98 -1.51
C LEU A 495 22.94 -7.14 -2.95
N ALA A 496 24.26 -7.25 -3.13
CA ALA A 496 24.87 -7.37 -4.45
C ALA A 496 24.42 -8.65 -5.17
N VAL A 497 24.34 -9.78 -4.46
CA VAL A 497 23.86 -11.05 -5.02
C VAL A 497 22.42 -10.90 -5.51
N LEU A 498 21.52 -10.35 -4.70
CA LEU A 498 20.12 -10.17 -5.08
C LEU A 498 19.93 -9.19 -6.25
N ALA A 499 20.72 -8.11 -6.29
CA ALA A 499 20.71 -7.17 -7.40
C ALA A 499 21.17 -7.83 -8.71
N ILE A 500 22.26 -8.60 -8.68
CA ILE A 500 22.75 -9.35 -9.85
C ILE A 500 21.72 -10.38 -10.30
N SER A 501 21.14 -11.15 -9.37
CA SER A 501 20.06 -12.11 -9.68
C SER A 501 18.85 -11.43 -10.32
N GLY A 502 18.48 -10.23 -9.86
CA GLY A 502 17.43 -9.42 -10.48
C GLY A 502 17.77 -9.02 -11.92
N ILE A 503 18.99 -8.52 -12.18
CA ILE A 503 19.45 -8.14 -13.52
C ILE A 503 19.42 -9.33 -14.48
N VAL A 504 20.02 -10.45 -14.08
CA VAL A 504 20.07 -11.68 -14.88
C VAL A 504 18.66 -12.22 -15.10
N GLY A 505 17.84 -12.24 -14.05
CA GLY A 505 16.47 -12.72 -14.12
C GLY A 505 15.59 -11.90 -15.05
N VAL A 506 15.64 -10.57 -14.97
CA VAL A 506 14.89 -9.70 -15.90
C VAL A 506 15.37 -9.91 -17.33
N PHE A 507 16.68 -10.02 -17.55
CA PHE A 507 17.21 -10.34 -18.89
C PHE A 507 16.66 -11.67 -19.42
N ILE A 508 16.64 -12.71 -18.58
CA ILE A 508 16.09 -14.01 -18.97
C ILE A 508 14.60 -13.89 -19.30
N SER A 509 13.83 -13.23 -18.43
CA SER A 509 12.38 -13.06 -18.61
C SER A 509 11.99 -12.24 -19.83
N LEU A 510 12.86 -11.36 -20.33
CA LEU A 510 12.55 -10.51 -21.49
C LEU A 510 13.02 -11.12 -22.82
N VAL A 511 14.02 -12.00 -22.79
CA VAL A 511 14.68 -12.52 -24.00
C VAL A 511 14.30 -13.97 -24.30
N PHE A 512 14.06 -14.77 -23.26
CA PHE A 512 13.87 -16.22 -23.40
C PHE A 512 12.48 -16.72 -22.97
N LEU A 513 11.70 -15.89 -22.27
CA LEU A 513 10.33 -16.18 -21.83
C LEU A 513 9.37 -15.21 -22.52
#